data_AF-A0A371X6S3-F1
#
_entry.id   AF-A0A371X6S3-F1
#
_cell.length_a   1.000
_cell.length_b   1.000
_cell.length_c   1.000
_cell.angle_alpha   90.00
_cell.angle_beta   90.00
_cell.angle_gamma   90.00
#
_symmetry.space_group_name_H-M   'P 1'
#
loop_
_entity.id
_entity.type
_entity.pdbx_description
1 polymer ?
#
loop_
_entity_poly.entity_id
_entity_poly.type
_entity_poly.pdbx_seq_one_letter_code
_entity_poly.pdbx_strand_id
1 'polypeptide(L)'
;MDNTYGIMTMPGVGFFGMLVIGFLAGWIAERSMNRDHGLLTNILVGIAGSFVGGTLAGLMNVMYYGFVGNLIVATIGAIIVLFIFGRSQASR
;
A
#
# COMPACT_ATOMS: atom_id res chain seq x y z
N MET A 1 22.75 15.92 -2.17
CA MET A 1 21.44 16.40 -2.67
C MET A 1 20.48 15.27 -2.43
N ASP A 2 19.89 15.22 -1.24
CA ASP A 2 18.92 14.19 -0.90
C ASP A 2 17.62 14.57 -1.57
N ASN A 3 17.45 14.09 -2.81
CA ASN A 3 16.18 14.15 -3.47
C ASN A 3 15.28 13.10 -2.78
N THR A 4 14.73 13.49 -1.63
CA THR A 4 13.50 12.92 -1.12
C THR A 4 12.44 13.27 -2.14
N TYR A 5 12.37 12.49 -3.21
CA TYR A 5 11.27 12.54 -4.15
C TYR A 5 10.05 12.16 -3.32
N GLY A 6 9.32 13.16 -2.87
CA GLY A 6 7.99 12.94 -2.31
C GLY A 6 7.21 12.09 -3.30
N ILE A 7 6.33 11.25 -2.78
CA ILE A 7 5.43 10.34 -3.51
C ILE A 7 4.74 10.97 -4.75
N MET A 8 4.69 12.31 -4.83
CA MET A 8 4.16 13.11 -5.93
C MET A 8 5.16 13.44 -7.06
N THR A 9 6.47 13.37 -6.82
CA THR A 9 7.53 13.87 -7.70
C THR A 9 8.47 12.76 -8.20
N MET A 10 8.21 11.49 -7.88
CA MET A 10 9.04 10.38 -8.37
C MET A 10 8.90 10.23 -9.90
N PRO A 11 10.00 10.38 -10.67
CA PRO A 11 9.96 10.20 -12.12
C PRO A 11 9.55 8.76 -12.45
N GLY A 12 8.48 8.60 -13.25
CA GLY A 12 7.97 7.30 -13.68
C GLY A 12 6.68 6.82 -12.99
N VAL A 13 6.22 7.49 -11.94
CA VAL A 13 4.90 7.23 -11.31
C VAL A 13 4.18 8.55 -11.06
N GLY A 14 3.49 9.06 -12.09
CA GLY A 14 2.62 10.22 -11.91
C GLY A 14 1.47 9.95 -10.93
N PHE A 15 0.69 10.97 -10.58
CA PHE A 15 -0.49 10.88 -9.72
C PHE A 15 -1.43 9.70 -10.07
N PHE A 16 -1.64 9.45 -11.37
CA PHE A 16 -2.40 8.30 -11.85
C PHE A 16 -1.77 6.94 -11.50
N GLY A 17 -0.44 6.82 -11.58
CA GLY A 17 0.28 5.62 -11.20
C GLY A 17 0.10 5.29 -9.71
N MET A 18 0.11 6.31 -8.84
CA MET A 18 -0.13 6.12 -7.40
C MET A 18 -1.54 5.61 -7.11
N LEU A 19 -2.55 6.14 -7.79
CA LEU A 19 -3.94 5.66 -7.66
C LEU A 19 -4.08 4.21 -8.13
N VAL A 20 -3.48 3.86 -9.27
CA VAL A 20 -3.48 2.49 -9.80
C VAL A 20 -2.76 1.54 -8.84
N ILE A 21 -1.61 1.95 -8.30
CA ILE A 21 -0.86 1.17 -7.31
C ILE A 21 -1.69 0.94 -6.05
N GLY A 22 -2.33 1.98 -5.50
CA GLY A 22 -3.15 1.85 -4.31
C GLY A 22 -4.33 0.90 -4.52
N PHE A 23 -5.01 1.01 -5.66
CA PHE A 23 -6.09 0.09 -6.02
C PHE A 23 -5.61 -1.35 -6.17
N LEU A 24 -4.53 -1.58 -6.92
CA LEU A 24 -3.95 -2.91 -7.12
C LEU A 24 -3.46 -3.51 -5.79
N ALA A 25 -2.78 -2.74 -4.96
CA ALA A 25 -2.27 -3.17 -3.66
C ALA A 25 -3.40 -3.62 -2.73
N GLY A 26 -4.49 -2.85 -2.66
CA GLY A 26 -5.67 -3.20 -1.86
C GLY A 26 -6.33 -4.49 -2.32
N TRP A 27 -6.50 -4.65 -3.64
CA TRP A 27 -7.06 -5.87 -4.24
C TRP A 27 -6.17 -7.10 -4.04
N ILE A 28 -4.85 -6.96 -4.21
CA ILE A 28 -3.89 -8.05 -3.96
C ILE A 28 -3.91 -8.45 -2.48
N ALA A 29 -3.93 -7.48 -1.57
CA ALA A 29 -3.95 -7.74 -0.13
C ALA A 29 -5.23 -8.46 0.30
N GLU A 30 -6.38 -8.06 -0.23
CA GLU A 30 -7.66 -8.73 -0.02
C GLU A 30 -7.60 -10.20 -0.48
N ARG A 31 -7.18 -10.43 -1.72
CA ARG A 31 -7.05 -11.77 -2.31
C ARG A 31 -6.10 -12.65 -1.51
N SER A 32 -4.99 -12.07 -1.05
CA SER A 32 -4.02 -12.75 -0.20
C SER A 32 -4.59 -13.14 1.17
N MET A 33 -5.59 -12.41 1.67
CA MET A 33 -6.25 -12.69 2.95
C MET A 33 -7.50 -13.56 2.83
N ASN A 34 -7.86 -14.00 1.62
CA ASN A 34 -9.06 -14.79 1.38
C ASN A 34 -10.33 -14.15 1.99
N ARG A 35 -10.43 -12.82 1.87
CA ARG A 35 -11.60 -12.05 2.33
C ARG A 35 -12.32 -11.47 1.12
N ASP A 36 -13.65 -11.44 1.19
CA ASP A 36 -14.49 -10.72 0.23
C ASP A 36 -14.91 -9.40 0.86
N HIS A 37 -14.15 -8.35 0.57
CA HIS A 37 -14.47 -6.97 0.90
C HIS A 37 -14.99 -6.22 -0.34
N GLY A 38 -15.70 -5.11 -0.10
CA GLY A 38 -16.16 -4.26 -1.19
C GLY A 38 -15.01 -3.48 -1.84
N LEU A 39 -15.25 -3.02 -3.08
CA LEU A 39 -14.37 -2.14 -3.86
C LEU A 39 -13.90 -0.91 -3.04
N LEU A 40 -14.80 -0.34 -2.23
CA LEU A 40 -14.51 0.77 -1.31
C LEU A 40 -13.46 0.41 -0.25
N THR A 41 -13.59 -0.78 0.38
CA THR A 41 -12.67 -1.24 1.40
C THR A 41 -11.28 -1.44 0.81
N ASN A 42 -11.18 -2.02 -0.39
CA ASN A 42 -9.89 -2.23 -1.05
C ASN A 42 -9.16 -0.92 -1.33
N ILE A 43 -9.87 0.10 -1.80
CA ILE A 43 -9.29 1.42 -2.04
C ILE A 43 -8.82 2.05 -0.72
N LEU A 44 -9.65 2.04 0.33
CA LEU A 44 -9.30 2.59 1.64
C LEU A 44 -8.10 1.89 2.26
N VAL A 45 -8.09 0.56 2.20
CA VAL A 45 -7.00 -0.30 2.68
C VAL A 45 -5.73 -0.08 1.87
N GLY A 46 -5.84 0.07 0.55
CA GLY A 46 -4.71 0.37 -0.33
C GLY A 46 -4.08 1.73 0.00
N ILE A 47 -4.91 2.75 0.23
CA ILE A 47 -4.46 4.07 0.67
C ILE A 47 -3.77 3.96 2.04
N ALA A 48 -4.44 3.40 3.05
CA ALA A 48 -3.86 3.21 4.38
C ALA A 48 -2.57 2.38 4.35
N GLY A 49 -2.55 1.33 3.53
CA GLY A 49 -1.42 0.46 3.30
C GLY A 49 -0.23 1.17 2.67
N SER A 50 -0.45 2.13 1.77
CA SER A 50 0.63 2.93 1.20
C SER A 50 1.35 3.79 2.25
N PHE A 51 0.64 4.35 3.22
CA PHE A 51 1.24 5.08 4.35
C PHE A 51 2.00 4.14 5.29
N VAL A 52 1.40 3.02 5.68
CA VAL A 52 2.02 2.04 6.59
C VAL A 52 3.26 1.41 5.94
N GLY A 53 3.14 0.96 4.70
CA GLY A 53 4.22 0.34 3.95
C GLY A 53 5.38 1.31 3.69
N GLY A 54 5.07 2.54 3.27
CA GLY A 54 6.09 3.57 3.06
C GLY A 54 6.86 3.92 4.34
N THR A 55 6.14 4.03 5.46
CA THR A 55 6.75 4.25 6.78
C THR A 55 7.66 3.08 7.18
N LEU A 56 7.20 1.84 6.99
CA LEU A 56 7.95 0.64 7.34
C LEU A 56 9.22 0.50 6.48
N ALA A 57 9.11 0.73 5.18
CA ALA A 57 10.24 0.71 4.27
C ALA A 57 11.27 1.81 4.61
N GLY A 58 10.80 2.99 5.03
CA GLY A 58 11.66 4.06 5.55
C GLY A 58 12.40 3.66 6.84
N LEU A 59 11.70 3.03 7.80
CA LEU A 59 12.31 2.54 9.04
C LEU A 59 13.36 1.46 8.79
N MET A 60 13.12 0.59 7.81
CA MET A 60 14.05 -0.48 7.42
C MET A 60 15.19 -0.01 6.50
N ASN A 61 15.25 1.28 6.15
CA ASN A 61 16.19 1.83 5.17
C ASN A 61 16.16 1.10 3.80
N VAL A 62 15.00 0.54 3.45
CA VAL A 62 14.82 -0.16 2.18
C VAL A 62 14.58 0.88 1.09
N MET A 63 15.50 0.94 0.12
CA MET A 63 15.32 1.77 -1.06
C MET A 63 14.41 1.06 -2.06
N TYR A 64 13.30 1.71 -2.42
CA TYR A 64 12.37 1.25 -3.44
C TYR A 64 12.13 2.38 -4.44
N TYR A 65 12.09 2.02 -5.72
CA TYR A 65 11.91 2.99 -6.80
C TYR A 65 10.96 2.45 -7.87
N GLY A 66 10.31 3.39 -8.55
CA GLY A 66 9.41 3.10 -9.66
C GLY A 66 8.08 2.45 -9.25
N PHE A 67 7.28 2.13 -10.27
CA PHE A 67 5.93 1.58 -10.10
C PHE A 67 5.91 0.27 -9.32
N VAL A 68 6.81 -0.65 -9.66
CA VAL A 68 6.86 -1.99 -9.03
C VAL A 68 7.29 -1.90 -7.57
N GLY A 69 8.28 -1.06 -7.24
CA GLY A 69 8.72 -0.86 -5.86
C GLY A 69 7.60 -0.30 -4.99
N ASN A 70 6.91 0.75 -5.46
CA ASN A 70 5.76 1.32 -4.77
C ASN A 70 4.61 0.32 -4.63
N LEU A 71 4.35 -0.51 -5.65
CA LEU A 71 3.33 -1.55 -5.57
C LEU A 71 3.62 -2.58 -4.50
N ILE A 72 4.86 -3.07 -4.43
CA ILE A 72 5.27 -4.05 -3.42
C ILE A 72 5.12 -3.45 -2.01
N VAL A 73 5.66 -2.24 -1.80
CA VAL A 73 5.61 -1.55 -0.50
C VAL A 73 4.16 -1.29 -0.06
N ALA A 74 3.33 -0.76 -0.96
CA ALA A 74 1.91 -0.53 -0.69
C ALA A 74 1.15 -1.84 -0.42
N THR A 75 1.46 -2.92 -1.14
CA THR A 75 0.83 -4.24 -0.94
C THR A 75 1.18 -4.80 0.42
N ILE A 76 2.46 -4.77 0.82
CA ILE A 76 2.90 -5.23 2.15
C ILE A 76 2.19 -4.43 3.25
N GLY A 77 2.15 -3.11 3.12
CA GLY A 77 1.44 -2.26 4.08
C GLY A 77 -0.07 -2.55 4.12
N ALA A 78 -0.72 -2.78 2.97
CA ALA A 78 -2.14 -3.13 2.88
C ALA A 78 -2.44 -4.48 3.54
N ILE A 79 -1.56 -5.48 3.36
CA ILE A 79 -1.66 -6.78 4.05
C ILE A 79 -1.57 -6.57 5.57
N ILE A 80 -0.64 -5.75 6.06
CA ILE A 80 -0.51 -5.46 7.49
C ILE A 80 -1.79 -4.79 8.03
N VAL A 81 -2.33 -3.81 7.30
CA VAL A 81 -3.58 -3.12 7.67
C VAL A 81 -4.74 -4.12 7.75
N LEU A 82 -4.94 -4.97 6.74
CA LEU A 82 -5.98 -5.99 6.75
C LEU A 82 -5.77 -7.05 7.83
N PHE A 83 -4.53 -7.36 8.17
CA PHE A 83 -4.24 -8.30 9.24
C PHE A 83 -4.77 -7.77 10.57
N ILE A 84 -4.43 -6.51 10.88
CA ILE A 84 -4.85 -5.83 12.11
C ILE A 84 -6.37 -5.61 12.12
N PHE A 85 -6.91 -5.05 11.04
CA PHE A 85 -8.34 -4.78 10.90
C PHE A 85 -9.17 -6.06 10.96
N GLY A 86 -8.71 -7.11 10.28
CA GLY A 86 -9.31 -8.43 10.32
C GLY A 86 -9.34 -9.07 11.70
N ARG A 87 -8.26 -8.90 12.47
CA ARG A 87 -8.23 -9.35 13.87
C ARG A 87 -9.23 -8.58 14.72
N SER A 88 -9.45 -7.30 14.46
CA SER A 88 -10.45 -6.48 15.16
C SER A 88 -11.89 -6.89 14.84
N GLN A 89 -12.17 -7.45 13.67
CA GLN A 89 -13.52 -7.92 13.31
C GLN A 89 -13.85 -9.29 13.90
N ALA A 90 -12.85 -10.13 14.19
CA ALA A 90 -13.04 -11.44 14.81
C ALA A 90 -13.43 -11.38 16.31
N SER A 91 -13.52 -10.19 16.91
CA SER A 91 -13.89 -9.99 18.33
C SER A 91 -15.31 -9.43 18.52
N ARG A 92 -16.19 -9.61 17.54
CA ARG A 92 -17.64 -9.40 17.67
C ARG A 92 -18.37 -10.65 17.20
#